data_AF-Q4CM21-F1
#
_entry.id   AF-Q4CM21-F1
#
_cell.length_a   1.000
_cell.length_b   1.000
_cell.length_c   1.000
_cell.angle_alpha   90.00
_cell.angle_beta   90.00
_cell.angle_gamma   90.00
#
_symmetry.space_group_name_H-M   'P 1'
#
loop_
_entity.id
_entity.type
_entity.pdbx_description
1 polymer ?
#
loop_
_entity_poly.entity_id
_entity_poly.type
_entity_poly.pdbx_seq_one_letter_code
_entity_poly.pdbx_strand_id
1 'polypeptide(L)'
;MRADSTNWIRVVVRDAPFLSSWCAAAIRRHWEGWMPIRINVSTRDLDDAGKYWISERHHALNSLNDNCECEGDVVSSAHGTILEDEVVPVAVKLHADRLLVQPLEGPLIVPPFATGSVCIRFTVRAGHCSTGVANADMVLCVAERCRW
;
A
#
# COMPACT_ATOMS: atom_id res chain seq x y z
N MET A 1 -3.94 1.48 -18.96
CA MET A 1 -2.55 1.37 -19.48
C MET A 1 -1.88 0.18 -18.82
N ARG A 2 -1.24 -0.72 -19.60
CA ARG A 2 -0.40 -1.79 -19.03
C ARG A 2 0.90 -1.13 -18.56
N ALA A 3 1.24 -1.29 -17.28
CA ALA A 3 2.57 -0.97 -16.81
C ALA A 3 3.57 -1.85 -17.58
N ASP A 4 4.68 -1.25 -18.01
CA ASP A 4 5.74 -1.99 -18.68
C ASP A 4 6.31 -3.06 -17.74
N SER A 5 6.15 -4.33 -18.11
CA SER A 5 6.52 -5.47 -17.29
C SER A 5 8.02 -5.79 -17.36
N THR A 6 8.85 -4.91 -17.90
CA THR A 6 10.31 -5.07 -17.81
C THR A 6 10.92 -4.45 -16.55
N ASN A 7 10.21 -3.55 -15.86
CA ASN A 7 10.75 -2.82 -14.69
C ASN A 7 10.11 -3.20 -13.33
N TRP A 8 9.19 -4.16 -13.30
CA TRP A 8 8.59 -4.67 -12.06
C TRP A 8 9.48 -5.72 -11.38
N ILE A 9 9.63 -5.56 -10.07
CA ILE A 9 10.10 -6.62 -9.18
C ILE A 9 8.93 -7.59 -8.99
N ARG A 10 9.12 -8.85 -9.39
CA ARG A 10 8.11 -9.90 -9.22
C ARG A 10 8.23 -10.47 -7.81
N VAL A 11 7.26 -10.17 -6.95
CA VAL A 11 7.07 -10.87 -5.68
C VAL A 11 6.13 -12.04 -5.93
N VAL A 12 6.59 -13.25 -5.65
CA VAL A 12 5.71 -14.43 -5.70
C VAL A 12 5.05 -14.56 -4.33
N VAL A 13 3.72 -14.54 -4.31
CA VAL A 13 2.92 -14.57 -3.09
C VAL A 13 2.13 -15.87 -3.02
N ARG A 14 2.05 -16.47 -1.83
CA ARG A 14 1.20 -17.61 -1.53
C ARG A 14 0.38 -17.34 -0.28
N ASP A 15 -0.90 -17.67 -0.32
CA ASP A 15 -1.76 -17.63 0.87
C ASP A 15 -1.48 -18.85 1.76
N ALA A 16 -1.12 -18.58 3.01
CA ALA A 16 -1.11 -19.50 4.13
C ALA A 16 -2.55 -19.91 4.45
N PRO A 17 -2.89 -21.19 4.30
CA PRO A 17 -4.21 -21.66 4.69
C PRO A 17 -4.34 -21.57 6.21
N PHE A 18 -5.52 -21.12 6.68
CA PHE A 18 -5.90 -21.20 8.10
C PHE A 18 -6.03 -22.68 8.48
N LEU A 19 -4.99 -23.25 9.07
CA LEU A 19 -4.98 -24.67 9.42
C LEU A 19 -4.59 -24.89 10.88
N SER A 20 -5.03 -26.03 11.40
CA SER A 20 -4.63 -26.53 12.72
C SER A 20 -3.09 -26.63 12.84
N SER A 21 -2.59 -26.55 14.07
CA SER A 21 -1.16 -26.46 14.39
C SER A 21 -0.29 -27.55 13.72
N TRP A 22 -0.82 -28.77 13.56
CA TRP A 22 -0.10 -29.86 12.91
C TRP A 22 0.05 -29.64 11.40
N CYS A 23 -1.03 -29.24 10.71
CA CYS A 23 -0.97 -28.92 9.29
C CYS A 23 -0.05 -27.71 9.02
N ALA A 24 -0.05 -26.73 9.92
CA ALA A 24 0.86 -25.58 9.83
C ALA A 24 2.34 -26.01 9.81
N ALA A 25 2.74 -27.01 10.60
CA ALA A 25 4.12 -27.52 10.62
C ALA A 25 4.50 -28.24 9.31
N ALA A 26 3.60 -29.05 8.76
CA ALA A 26 3.85 -29.77 7.50
C ALA A 26 4.01 -28.80 6.32
N ILE A 27 3.18 -27.76 6.26
CA ILE A 27 3.27 -26.72 5.23
C ILE A 27 4.53 -25.87 5.41
N ARG A 28 4.93 -25.54 6.64
CA ARG A 28 6.19 -24.79 6.89
C ARG A 28 7.42 -25.50 6.31
N ARG A 29 7.46 -26.84 6.31
CA ARG A 29 8.52 -27.60 5.62
C ARG A 29 8.45 -27.47 4.10
N HIS A 30 7.24 -27.50 3.53
CA HIS A 30 7.04 -27.30 2.10
C HIS A 30 7.38 -25.86 1.63
N TRP A 31 7.34 -24.91 2.57
CA TRP A 31 7.61 -23.49 2.34
C TRP A 31 8.92 -23.02 2.98
N GLU A 32 9.90 -23.90 3.07
CA GLU A 32 11.25 -23.56 3.52
C GLU A 32 11.80 -22.39 2.69
N GLY A 33 12.28 -21.34 3.36
CA GLY A 33 12.72 -20.07 2.74
C GLY A 33 11.61 -19.05 2.47
N TRP A 34 10.33 -19.40 2.62
CA TRP A 34 9.23 -18.44 2.54
C TRP A 34 9.01 -17.78 3.90
N MET A 35 8.73 -16.48 3.89
CA MET A 35 8.53 -15.68 5.09
C MET A 35 7.25 -14.85 4.97
N PRO A 36 6.66 -14.42 6.09
CA PRO A 36 5.60 -13.41 6.09
C PRO A 36 5.98 -12.20 5.24
N ILE A 37 5.04 -11.73 4.42
CA ILE A 37 5.26 -10.53 3.60
C ILE A 37 5.55 -9.32 4.47
N ARG A 38 6.54 -8.53 4.05
CA ARG A 38 6.91 -7.29 4.74
C ARG A 38 6.28 -6.11 4.00
N ILE A 39 5.23 -5.54 4.56
CA ILE A 39 4.52 -4.40 3.98
C ILE A 39 4.96 -3.13 4.71
N ASN A 40 5.58 -2.21 3.98
CA ASN A 40 5.87 -0.87 4.48
C ASN A 40 4.72 0.08 4.12
N VAL A 41 4.23 0.83 5.08
CA VAL A 41 3.11 1.76 4.87
C VAL A 41 3.63 3.18 4.82
N SER A 42 3.18 3.95 3.84
CA SER A 42 3.36 5.39 3.77
C SER A 42 2.01 6.08 3.88
N THR A 43 1.77 6.72 5.02
CA THR A 43 0.58 7.55 5.33
C THR A 43 0.78 9.02 5.01
N ARG A 44 1.86 9.39 4.31
CA ARG A 44 2.22 10.80 4.04
C ARG A 44 1.13 11.61 3.34
N ASP A 45 0.28 10.97 2.53
CA ASP A 45 -0.83 11.66 1.88
C ASP A 45 -1.99 11.97 2.85
N LEU A 46 -2.02 11.33 4.03
CA LEU A 46 -2.92 11.65 5.16
C LEU A 46 -2.41 12.82 6.02
N ASP A 47 -1.12 13.17 5.90
CA ASP A 47 -0.47 14.30 6.60
C ASP A 47 -0.29 15.56 5.72
N ASP A 48 -0.58 15.46 4.42
CA ASP A 48 -0.57 16.59 3.49
C ASP A 48 -1.96 17.22 3.31
N ALA A 49 -2.21 18.36 3.97
CA ALA A 49 -3.47 19.11 3.88
C ALA A 49 -3.86 19.56 2.47
N GLY A 50 -2.92 19.57 1.51
CA GLY A 50 -3.21 19.79 0.09
C GLY A 50 -3.73 18.54 -0.63
N LYS A 51 -3.66 17.38 0.03
CA LYS A 51 -4.05 16.06 -0.49
C LYS A 51 -5.19 15.41 0.26
N TYR A 52 -5.36 15.69 1.55
CA TYR A 52 -6.58 15.38 2.28
C TYR A 52 -7.49 16.61 2.40
N TRP A 53 -8.78 16.37 2.47
CA TRP A 53 -9.81 17.39 2.27
C TRP A 53 -10.01 18.27 3.51
N ILE A 54 -9.66 19.56 3.40
CA ILE A 54 -10.12 20.60 4.34
C ILE A 54 -11.17 21.47 3.64
N SER A 55 -12.43 21.24 4.05
CA SER A 55 -13.65 22.05 3.91
C SER A 55 -14.30 22.31 2.53
N GLU A 56 -15.59 21.96 2.52
CA GLU A 56 -16.79 22.27 1.72
C GLU A 56 -16.74 22.67 0.23
N ARG A 57 -15.67 23.18 -0.38
CA ARG A 57 -15.72 23.64 -1.79
C ARG A 57 -14.41 23.53 -2.58
N HIS A 58 -13.65 22.46 -2.41
CA HIS A 58 -12.54 22.21 -3.33
C HIS A 58 -12.95 21.23 -4.45
N HIS A 59 -12.53 21.47 -5.69
CA HIS A 59 -12.64 20.44 -6.71
C HIS A 59 -11.57 19.39 -6.39
N ALA A 60 -11.97 18.28 -5.78
CA ALA A 60 -11.08 17.15 -5.61
C ALA A 60 -11.05 16.33 -6.89
N LEU A 61 -9.92 15.68 -7.08
CA LEU A 61 -9.64 14.83 -8.22
C LEU A 61 -9.90 13.40 -7.77
N ASN A 62 -10.93 12.75 -8.33
CA ASN A 62 -11.25 11.37 -8.02
C ASN A 62 -10.10 10.42 -8.45
N SER A 63 -10.20 9.14 -8.12
CA SER A 63 -9.20 8.13 -8.50
C SER A 63 -9.00 7.96 -10.02
N LEU A 64 -9.88 8.51 -10.85
CA LEU A 64 -9.84 8.43 -12.32
C LEU A 64 -9.48 9.75 -13.02
N ASN A 65 -9.08 10.78 -12.25
CA ASN A 65 -8.78 12.13 -12.71
C ASN A 65 -9.98 13.06 -12.98
N ASP A 66 -11.21 12.65 -12.73
CA ASP A 66 -12.35 13.55 -12.88
C ASP A 66 -12.49 14.43 -11.63
N ASN A 67 -12.91 15.68 -11.86
CA ASN A 67 -13.36 16.53 -10.78
C ASN A 67 -14.62 15.93 -10.18
N CYS A 68 -14.61 15.67 -8.88
CA CYS A 68 -15.77 15.23 -8.13
C CYS A 68 -16.24 16.34 -7.20
N GLU A 69 -17.54 16.62 -7.22
CA GLU A 69 -18.22 17.36 -6.16
C GLU A 69 -18.53 16.35 -5.05
N CYS A 70 -17.80 16.44 -3.96
CA CYS A 70 -17.95 15.53 -2.83
C CYS A 70 -18.73 16.27 -1.76
N GLU A 71 -20.05 16.09 -1.75
CA GLU A 71 -20.92 16.66 -0.72
C GLU A 71 -21.09 15.64 0.41
N GLY A 72 -20.76 16.01 1.65
CA GLY A 72 -21.05 15.22 2.85
C GLY A 72 -19.95 14.26 3.34
N ASP A 73 -19.12 13.71 2.45
CA ASP A 73 -18.05 12.76 2.83
C ASP A 73 -16.72 13.47 3.12
N VAL A 74 -16.75 14.51 3.98
CA VAL A 74 -15.54 15.17 4.46
C VAL A 74 -14.80 14.20 5.37
N VAL A 75 -13.74 13.60 4.85
CA VAL A 75 -12.85 12.79 5.66
C VAL A 75 -12.11 13.74 6.60
N SER A 76 -12.59 13.81 7.84
CA SER A 76 -11.98 14.65 8.87
C SER A 76 -10.60 14.11 9.25
N SER A 77 -9.75 14.96 9.83
CA SER A 77 -8.46 14.52 10.38
C SER A 77 -8.60 13.34 11.35
N ALA A 78 -9.74 13.22 12.04
CA ALA A 78 -10.02 12.08 12.93
C ALA A 78 -10.16 10.75 12.18
N HIS A 79 -10.72 10.76 10.96
CA HIS A 79 -10.78 9.56 10.12
C HIS A 79 -9.39 9.16 9.64
N GLY A 80 -8.55 10.12 9.27
CA GLY A 80 -7.14 9.87 8.94
C GLY A 80 -6.40 9.19 10.09
N THR A 81 -6.60 9.65 11.33
CA THR A 81 -6.05 9.01 12.53
C THR A 81 -6.55 7.58 12.73
N ILE A 82 -7.87 7.33 12.59
CA ILE A 82 -8.42 5.95 12.70
C ILE A 82 -7.84 5.04 11.61
N LEU A 83 -7.69 5.57 10.39
CA LEU A 83 -7.13 4.82 9.27
C LEU A 83 -5.66 4.44 9.56
N GLU A 84 -4.86 5.40 10.01
CA GLU A 84 -3.43 5.23 10.30
C GLU A 84 -3.16 4.35 11.53
N ASP A 85 -3.89 4.57 12.63
CA ASP A 85 -3.58 3.94 13.92
C ASP A 85 -4.30 2.60 14.13
N GLU A 86 -5.46 2.40 13.49
CA GLU A 86 -6.27 1.21 13.73
C GLU A 86 -6.41 0.34 12.46
N VAL A 87 -6.98 0.90 11.40
CA VAL A 87 -7.42 0.11 10.24
C VAL A 87 -6.21 -0.45 9.48
N VAL A 88 -5.24 0.41 9.15
CA VAL A 88 -4.08 0.01 8.36
C VAL A 88 -3.18 -0.97 9.11
N PRO A 89 -2.83 -0.78 10.40
CA PRO A 89 -2.03 -1.74 11.15
C PRO A 89 -2.71 -3.11 11.27
N VAL A 90 -4.02 -3.14 11.49
CA VAL A 90 -4.79 -4.38 11.53
C VAL A 90 -4.77 -5.07 10.16
N ALA A 91 -4.97 -4.34 9.07
CA ALA A 91 -4.94 -4.89 7.73
C ALA A 91 -3.55 -5.46 7.37
N VAL A 92 -2.48 -4.72 7.67
CA VAL A 92 -1.09 -5.16 7.47
C VAL A 92 -0.83 -6.46 8.22
N LYS A 93 -1.22 -6.55 9.50
CA LYS A 93 -1.04 -7.76 10.30
C LYS A 93 -1.79 -8.95 9.69
N LEU A 94 -3.06 -8.78 9.33
CA LEU A 94 -3.86 -9.84 8.71
C LEU A 94 -3.24 -10.35 7.40
N HIS A 95 -2.65 -9.45 6.62
CA HIS A 95 -2.01 -9.82 5.36
C HIS A 95 -0.62 -10.42 5.58
N ALA A 96 0.16 -9.95 6.56
CA ALA A 96 1.45 -10.55 6.92
C ALA A 96 1.29 -11.97 7.48
N ASP A 97 0.24 -12.22 8.27
CA ASP A 97 -0.04 -13.54 8.86
C ASP A 97 -0.52 -14.54 7.80
N ARG A 98 -1.15 -14.07 6.73
CA ARG A 98 -1.70 -14.91 5.67
C ARG A 98 -0.80 -15.01 4.44
N LEU A 99 -0.07 -13.98 4.07
CA LEU A 99 0.71 -13.97 2.84
C LEU A 99 2.16 -14.33 3.13
N LEU A 100 2.60 -15.44 2.56
CA LEU A 100 4.01 -15.79 2.52
C LEU A 100 4.61 -15.46 1.16
N VAL A 101 5.85 -15.00 1.19
CA VAL A 101 6.62 -14.63 0.01
C VAL A 101 8.04 -15.18 0.11
N GLN A 102 8.71 -15.26 -1.03
CA GLN A 102 10.17 -15.26 -1.04
C GLN A 102 10.62 -13.80 -0.88
N PRO A 103 11.31 -13.44 0.22
CA PRO A 103 11.68 -12.06 0.48
C PRO A 103 12.59 -11.51 -0.62
N LEU A 104 12.45 -10.21 -0.90
CA LEU A 104 13.37 -9.53 -1.81
C LEU A 104 14.80 -9.52 -1.24
N GLU A 105 15.76 -9.84 -2.11
CA GLU A 105 17.19 -9.71 -1.85
C GLU A 105 17.60 -8.23 -1.97
N GLY A 106 17.38 -7.47 -0.89
CA GLY A 106 17.77 -6.06 -0.79
C GLY A 106 16.60 -5.08 -0.63
N PRO A 107 16.87 -3.77 -0.68
CA PRO A 107 15.83 -2.75 -0.56
C PRO A 107 14.88 -2.76 -1.75
N LEU A 108 13.57 -2.59 -1.49
CA LEU A 108 12.56 -2.44 -2.52
C LEU A 108 12.65 -1.05 -3.16
N ILE A 109 13.02 -0.99 -4.44
CA ILE A 109 13.00 0.25 -5.23
C ILE A 109 11.59 0.46 -5.80
N VAL A 110 10.96 1.59 -5.46
CA VAL A 110 9.70 1.99 -6.07
C VAL A 110 10.01 2.67 -7.41
N PRO A 111 9.56 2.12 -8.55
CA PRO A 111 9.85 2.72 -9.85
C PRO A 111 9.11 4.07 -10.02
N PRO A 112 9.66 4.99 -10.82
CA PRO A 112 8.96 6.21 -11.17
C PRO A 112 7.66 5.88 -11.91
N PHE A 113 6.59 6.62 -11.60
CA PHE A 113 5.31 6.44 -12.25
C PHE A 113 5.29 7.10 -13.63
N ALA A 114 4.71 6.42 -14.62
CA ALA A 114 4.52 6.98 -15.95
C ALA A 114 3.63 8.23 -15.92
N THR A 115 3.92 9.19 -16.80
CA THR A 115 3.09 10.39 -17.01
C THR A 115 1.65 9.97 -17.32
N GLY A 116 0.69 10.56 -16.61
CA GLY A 116 -0.75 10.23 -16.74
C GLY A 116 -1.20 9.02 -15.91
N SER A 117 -0.30 8.29 -15.25
CA SER A 117 -0.69 7.24 -14.30
C SER A 117 -1.38 7.85 -13.08
N VAL A 118 -2.46 7.22 -12.61
CA VAL A 118 -3.08 7.56 -11.31
C VAL A 118 -2.07 7.49 -10.15
N CYS A 119 -1.05 6.64 -10.27
CA CYS A 119 -0.06 6.44 -9.21
C CYS A 119 0.78 7.70 -8.94
N ILE A 120 0.97 8.60 -9.94
CA ILE A 120 1.75 9.84 -9.77
C ILE A 120 1.20 10.78 -8.69
N ARG A 121 -0.06 10.56 -8.27
CA ARG A 121 -0.73 11.39 -7.27
C ARG A 121 -0.35 11.04 -5.84
N PHE A 122 0.18 9.84 -5.60
CA PHE A 122 0.62 9.44 -4.28
C PHE A 122 1.98 10.06 -3.96
N THR A 123 2.17 10.53 -2.73
CA THR A 123 3.50 11.00 -2.29
C THR A 123 4.38 9.80 -1.99
N VAL A 124 5.30 9.51 -2.90
CA VAL A 124 6.39 8.56 -2.64
C VAL A 124 7.59 9.34 -2.10
N ARG A 125 8.16 8.91 -0.97
CA ARG A 125 9.39 9.51 -0.43
C ARG A 125 10.52 9.34 -1.45
N ALA A 126 11.28 10.40 -1.69
CA ALA A 126 12.38 10.38 -2.67
C ALA A 126 13.35 9.20 -2.47
N GLY A 127 13.62 8.84 -1.21
CA GLY A 127 14.47 7.68 -0.86
C GLY A 127 13.93 6.33 -1.33
N HIS A 128 12.61 6.17 -1.52
CA HIS A 128 12.03 4.91 -2.00
C HIS A 128 12.37 4.63 -3.47
N CYS A 129 12.58 5.68 -4.28
CA CYS A 129 12.92 5.56 -5.70
C CYS A 129 14.42 5.42 -5.95
N SER A 130 15.27 5.76 -4.97
CA SER A 130 16.74 5.73 -5.10
C SER A 130 17.37 4.66 -4.21
N THR A 131 17.42 4.88 -2.90
CA THR A 131 17.98 3.94 -1.91
C THR A 131 17.09 2.72 -1.72
N GLY A 132 15.78 2.88 -1.92
CA GLY A 132 14.78 1.86 -1.68
C GLY A 132 14.30 1.80 -0.23
N VAL A 133 13.34 0.91 -0.01
CA VAL A 133 12.80 0.60 1.31
C VAL A 133 13.41 -0.70 1.80
N ALA A 134 14.22 -0.62 2.85
CA ALA A 134 14.82 -1.80 3.46
C ALA A 134 13.74 -2.69 4.11
N ASN A 135 13.98 -4.00 4.09
CA ASN A 135 13.10 -4.99 4.72
C ASN A 135 11.62 -4.89 4.28
N ALA A 136 11.36 -4.57 3.02
CA ALA A 136 10.03 -4.49 2.46
C ALA A 136 9.94 -5.32 1.18
N ASP A 137 8.81 -5.99 1.01
CA ASP A 137 8.41 -6.69 -0.21
C ASP A 137 7.30 -5.92 -0.94
N MET A 138 6.62 -5.00 -0.23
CA MET A 138 5.63 -4.09 -0.78
C MET A 138 5.65 -2.75 -0.04
N VAL A 139 5.37 -1.66 -0.77
CA VAL A 139 5.04 -0.35 -0.19
C VAL A 139 3.56 -0.06 -0.46
N LEU A 140 2.80 0.21 0.60
CA LEU A 140 1.41 0.65 0.53
C LEU A 140 1.35 2.16 0.80
N CYS A 141 1.04 2.95 -0.23
CA CYS A 141 0.76 4.37 -0.07
C CYS A 141 -0.74 4.55 0.21
N VAL A 142 -1.07 5.05 1.39
CA VAL A 142 -2.45 5.29 1.83
C VAL A 142 -2.78 6.74 1.57
N ALA A 143 -3.91 6.98 0.90
CA ALA A 143 -4.43 8.32 0.64
C ALA A 143 -5.95 8.28 0.69
N GLU A 144 -6.55 9.39 1.11
CA GLU A 144 -8.00 9.58 1.06
C GLU A 144 -8.39 10.27 -0.24
N ARG A 145 -9.44 9.78 -0.88
CA ARG A 145 -10.01 10.36 -2.10
C ARG A 145 -11.53 10.29 -2.04
N CYS A 146 -12.17 11.25 -2.71
CA CYS A 146 -13.61 11.23 -2.84
C CYS A 146 -14.09 9.97 -3.57
N ARG A 147 -15.21 9.45 -3.06
CA ARG A 147 -15.99 8.43 -3.76
C ARG A 147 -16.81 9.08 -4.87
N TRP A 148 -17.02 8.30 -5.92
CA TRP A 148 -17.94 8.56 -7.04
C TRP A 148 -19.40 8.54 -6.60
#